data_AF-A0AAV9SNW0-F1
#
_entry.id   AF-A0AAV9SNW0-F1
#
_cell.length_a   1.000
_cell.length_b   1.000
_cell.length_c   1.000
_cell.angle_alpha   90.00
_cell.angle_beta   90.00
_cell.angle_gamma   90.00
#
_symmetry.space_group_name_H-M   'P 1'
#
loop_
_entity.id
_entity.type
_entity.pdbx_description
1 polymer ?
#
loop_
_entity_poly.entity_id
_entity_poly.type
_entity_poly.pdbx_seq_one_letter_code
_entity_poly.pdbx_strand_id
1 'polypeptide(L)'
;MMPGELRKDVLADGHPHSLSQLEELMGALEKTRQELDATKVRLSSTQKCLHERDGHLNQLRQERRKQLEEILEMKQQALLAAISEKDANIALLELSSSKRKKAQEEVMALKREKDRLMHQLKQQTQSRMKLIADNYVEDYIHPQHHPHHLHHMHPANLHHRSLPRGDPHANHRPPMDQDDEEGIWA
;
A
#
# COMPACT_ATOMS: atom_id res chain seq x y z
N MET A 1 60.12 -12.36 -74.04
CA MET A 1 60.22 -10.96 -73.58
C MET A 1 58.80 -10.48 -73.30
N MET A 2 58.59 -9.93 -72.10
CA MET A 2 57.34 -9.31 -71.59
C MET A 2 56.93 -8.09 -72.44
N PRO A 3 55.73 -7.46 -72.30
CA PRO A 3 54.70 -7.66 -71.27
C PRO A 3 53.24 -7.71 -71.79
N GLY A 4 52.41 -8.56 -71.18
CA GLY A 4 50.96 -8.43 -71.26
C GLY A 4 50.46 -7.34 -70.29
N GLU A 5 49.71 -6.39 -70.82
CA GLU A 5 48.96 -5.38 -70.05
C GLU A 5 48.03 -6.06 -69.05
N LEU A 6 48.44 -6.09 -67.77
CA LEU A 6 47.49 -6.30 -66.70
C LEU A 6 46.69 -5.01 -66.55
N ARG A 7 45.45 -5.10 -67.05
CA ARG A 7 44.31 -4.25 -66.76
C ARG A 7 44.40 -3.68 -65.33
N LYS A 8 44.86 -2.45 -65.27
CA LYS A 8 44.46 -1.49 -64.26
C LYS A 8 43.03 -1.13 -64.64
N ASP A 9 42.06 -1.58 -63.85
CA ASP A 9 40.73 -0.99 -63.65
C ASP A 9 39.80 -2.06 -63.03
N VAL A 10 38.93 -1.61 -62.13
CA VAL A 10 37.93 -2.38 -61.35
C VAL A 10 38.44 -2.96 -60.02
N LEU A 11 38.88 -2.10 -59.10
CA LEU A 11 38.95 -2.43 -57.66
C LEU A 11 38.55 -1.25 -56.74
N ALA A 12 37.77 -0.31 -57.23
CA ALA A 12 37.47 0.93 -56.48
C ALA A 12 36.02 1.40 -56.58
N ASP A 13 35.03 0.50 -56.70
CA ASP A 13 33.63 0.92 -56.88
C ASP A 13 32.65 0.22 -55.94
N GLY A 14 32.99 0.15 -54.66
CA GLY A 14 32.16 -0.53 -53.67
C GLY A 14 32.27 -0.02 -52.22
N HIS A 15 32.72 1.21 -51.97
CA HIS A 15 33.03 1.59 -50.59
C HIS A 15 32.82 3.03 -50.07
N PRO A 16 32.18 3.99 -50.74
CA PRO A 16 31.72 5.21 -50.06
C PRO A 16 30.31 5.06 -49.47
N HIS A 17 29.41 4.38 -50.17
CA HIS A 17 28.00 4.25 -49.75
C HIS A 17 27.82 3.35 -48.52
N SER A 18 28.54 2.22 -48.46
CA SER A 18 28.52 1.30 -47.32
C SER A 18 29.12 1.91 -46.05
N LEU A 19 30.12 2.78 -46.18
CA LEU A 19 30.71 3.50 -45.05
C LEU A 19 29.76 4.57 -44.50
N SER A 20 29.10 5.32 -45.38
CA SER A 20 28.04 6.28 -44.99
C SER A 20 26.89 5.58 -44.26
N GLN A 21 26.45 4.43 -44.76
CA GLN A 21 25.38 3.64 -44.13
C GLN A 21 25.79 3.10 -42.74
N LEU A 22 27.05 2.70 -42.58
CA LEU A 22 27.58 2.27 -41.28
C LEU A 22 27.65 3.43 -40.28
N GLU A 23 28.09 4.60 -40.71
CA GLU A 23 28.15 5.81 -39.88
C GLU A 23 26.75 6.25 -39.42
N GLU A 24 25.76 6.21 -40.31
CA GLU A 24 24.35 6.45 -39.97
C GLU A 24 23.82 5.45 -38.94
N LEU A 25 24.11 4.15 -39.11
CA LEU A 25 23.71 3.09 -38.17
C LEU A 25 24.39 3.27 -36.80
N MET A 26 25.68 3.61 -36.77
CA MET A 26 26.38 3.94 -35.54
C MET A 26 25.77 5.16 -34.84
N GLY A 27 25.43 6.20 -35.60
CA GLY A 27 24.74 7.38 -35.08
C GLY A 27 23.35 7.06 -34.52
N ALA A 28 22.59 6.20 -35.19
CA ALA A 28 21.29 5.73 -34.73
C ALA A 28 21.39 4.87 -33.45
N LEU A 29 22.41 4.00 -33.37
CA LEU A 29 22.68 3.20 -32.18
C LEU A 29 23.05 4.08 -30.98
N GLU A 30 23.91 5.08 -31.17
CA GLU A 30 24.31 6.01 -30.11
C GLU A 30 23.11 6.84 -29.61
N LYS A 31 22.26 7.33 -30.53
CA LYS A 31 20.99 8.00 -30.18
C LYS A 31 20.09 7.09 -29.35
N THR A 32 19.91 5.84 -29.79
CA THR A 32 19.08 4.85 -29.06
C THR A 32 19.65 4.58 -27.67
N ARG A 33 20.98 4.52 -27.51
CA ARG A 33 21.63 4.36 -26.21
C ARG A 33 21.35 5.55 -25.28
N GLN A 34 21.49 6.77 -25.79
CA GLN A 34 21.22 7.99 -25.03
C GLN A 34 19.74 8.09 -24.62
N GLU A 35 18.81 7.75 -25.53
CA GLU A 35 17.39 7.69 -25.23
C GLU A 35 17.08 6.65 -24.14
N LEU A 36 17.68 5.46 -24.22
CA LEU A 36 17.54 4.43 -23.20
C LEU A 36 18.02 4.93 -21.83
N ASP A 37 19.18 5.58 -21.76
CA ASP A 37 19.71 6.09 -20.51
C ASP A 37 18.87 7.25 -19.94
N ALA A 38 18.38 8.15 -20.81
CA ALA A 38 17.41 9.17 -20.41
C ALA A 38 16.11 8.53 -19.86
N THR A 39 15.68 7.41 -20.43
CA THR A 39 14.50 6.68 -19.98
C THR A 39 14.72 5.99 -18.64
N LYS A 40 15.90 5.40 -18.40
CA LYS A 40 16.28 4.84 -17.09
C LYS A 40 16.27 5.89 -15.99
N VAL A 41 16.81 7.08 -16.25
CA VAL A 41 16.81 8.18 -15.28
C VAL A 41 15.38 8.62 -14.96
N ARG A 42 14.53 8.81 -15.98
CA ARG A 42 13.11 9.15 -15.76
C ARG A 42 12.36 8.07 -14.98
N LEU A 43 12.62 6.79 -15.27
CA LEU A 43 12.02 5.68 -14.54
C LEU A 43 12.43 5.71 -13.06
N SER A 44 13.72 5.85 -12.77
CA SER A 44 14.23 5.93 -11.40
C SER A 44 13.64 7.12 -10.63
N SER A 45 13.53 8.30 -11.27
CA SER A 45 12.88 9.47 -10.68
C SER A 45 11.40 9.21 -10.36
N THR A 46 10.69 8.52 -11.26
CA THR A 46 9.27 8.19 -11.07
C THR A 46 9.08 7.18 -9.95
N GLN A 47 9.92 6.15 -9.89
CA GLN A 47 9.92 5.16 -8.80
C GLN A 47 10.17 5.82 -7.43
N LYS A 48 11.12 6.76 -7.36
CA LYS A 48 11.38 7.52 -6.14
C LYS A 48 10.16 8.35 -5.72
N CYS A 49 9.54 9.07 -6.66
CA CYS A 49 8.34 9.85 -6.38
C CYS A 49 7.18 8.96 -5.90
N LEU A 50 6.97 7.80 -6.52
CA LEU A 50 5.96 6.83 -6.07
C LEU A 50 6.23 6.38 -4.64
N HIS A 51 7.46 6.00 -4.31
CA HIS A 51 7.83 5.59 -2.96
C HIS A 51 7.59 6.70 -1.92
N GLU A 52 7.93 7.95 -2.25
CA GLU A 52 7.66 9.10 -1.38
C GLU A 52 6.15 9.31 -1.17
N ARG A 53 5.34 9.15 -2.22
CA ARG A 53 3.87 9.25 -2.11
C ARG A 53 3.27 8.12 -1.28
N ASP A 54 3.76 6.89 -1.43
CA ASP A 54 3.33 5.76 -0.61
C ASP A 54 3.68 5.98 0.87
N GLY A 55 4.87 6.50 1.15
CA GLY A 55 5.28 6.92 2.49
C GLY A 55 4.35 7.98 3.07
N HIS A 56 4.00 8.99 2.28
CA HIS A 56 3.06 10.04 2.70
C HIS A 56 1.65 9.51 2.98
N LEU A 57 1.14 8.60 2.13
CA LEU A 57 -0.16 7.95 2.35
C LEU A 57 -0.17 7.13 3.64
N ASN A 58 0.92 6.41 3.93
CA ASN A 58 1.05 5.67 5.18
C ASN A 58 1.06 6.61 6.40
N GLN A 59 1.78 7.74 6.32
CA GLN A 59 1.78 8.76 7.37
C GLN A 59 0.38 9.34 7.62
N LEU A 60 -0.36 9.68 6.56
CA LEU A 60 -1.74 10.18 6.68
C LEU A 60 -2.68 9.15 7.30
N ARG A 61 -2.53 7.86 6.96
CA ARG A 61 -3.30 6.77 7.59
C ARG A 61 -3.02 6.68 9.09
N GLN A 62 -1.76 6.74 9.49
CA GLN A 62 -1.36 6.71 10.91
C GLN A 62 -1.89 7.93 11.68
N GLU A 63 -1.72 9.13 11.12
CA GLU A 63 -2.22 10.36 11.72
C GLU A 63 -3.74 10.32 11.90
N ARG A 64 -4.48 9.85 10.88
CA ARG A 64 -5.93 9.66 10.98
C ARG A 64 -6.32 8.71 12.11
N ARG A 65 -5.58 7.62 12.32
CA ARG A 65 -5.83 6.69 13.43
C ARG A 65 -5.61 7.36 14.78
N LYS A 66 -4.49 8.06 14.95
CA LYS A 66 -4.17 8.79 16.17
C LYS A 66 -5.25 9.83 16.50
N GLN A 67 -5.70 10.59 15.51
CA GLN A 67 -6.78 11.56 15.69
C GLN A 67 -8.10 10.91 16.12
N LEU A 68 -8.43 9.74 15.58
CA LEU A 68 -9.62 8.98 16.01
C LEU A 68 -9.50 8.53 17.47
N GLU A 69 -8.33 8.07 17.90
CA GLU A 69 -8.06 7.70 19.30
C GLU A 69 -8.22 8.92 20.23
N GLU A 70 -7.63 10.06 19.88
CA GLU A 70 -7.73 11.30 20.64
C GLU A 70 -9.19 11.79 20.76
N ILE A 71 -9.96 11.76 19.66
CA ILE A 71 -11.39 12.15 19.69
C ILE A 71 -12.20 11.22 20.61
N LEU A 72 -11.93 9.91 20.57
CA LEU A 72 -12.62 8.94 21.42
C LEU A 72 -12.26 9.12 22.89
N GLU A 73 -11.01 9.45 23.21
CA GLU A 73 -10.57 9.78 24.56
C GLU A 73 -11.22 11.08 25.05
N MET A 74 -11.20 12.15 24.25
CA MET A 74 -11.86 13.42 24.60
C MET A 74 -13.36 13.22 24.85
N LYS A 75 -14.04 12.41 24.04
CA LYS A 75 -15.45 12.07 24.24
C LYS A 75 -15.68 11.36 25.58
N GLN A 76 -14.79 10.43 25.95
CA GLN A 76 -14.87 9.73 27.24
C GLN A 76 -14.63 10.70 28.41
N GLN A 77 -13.62 11.55 28.31
CA GLN A 77 -13.30 12.55 29.33
C GLN A 77 -14.46 13.55 29.52
N ALA A 78 -15.07 14.03 28.43
CA ALA A 78 -16.22 14.92 28.49
C ALA A 78 -17.43 14.27 29.18
N LEU A 79 -17.71 12.99 28.91
CA LEU A 79 -18.78 12.24 29.59
C LEU A 79 -18.49 12.08 31.08
N LEU A 80 -17.26 11.73 31.45
CA LEU A 80 -16.84 11.59 32.85
C LEU A 80 -16.93 12.93 33.60
N ALA A 81 -16.49 14.02 32.97
CA ALA A 81 -16.59 15.37 33.53
C ALA A 81 -18.05 15.77 33.76
N ALA A 82 -18.94 15.52 32.80
CA ALA A 82 -20.37 15.79 32.94
C ALA A 82 -21.01 14.97 34.08
N ILE A 83 -20.65 13.70 34.23
CA ILE A 83 -21.11 12.85 35.35
C ILE A 83 -20.63 13.43 36.69
N SER A 84 -19.34 13.77 36.79
CA SER A 84 -18.74 14.36 37.99
C SER A 84 -19.42 15.67 38.39
N GLU A 85 -19.74 16.53 37.41
CA GLU A 85 -20.50 17.76 37.64
C GLU A 85 -21.90 17.45 38.22
N LYS A 86 -22.60 16.43 37.70
CA LYS A 86 -23.91 16.03 38.24
C LYS A 86 -23.80 15.49 39.67
N ASP A 87 -22.75 14.72 39.98
CA ASP A 87 -22.51 14.25 41.34
C ASP A 87 -22.20 15.39 42.31
N ALA A 88 -21.40 16.38 41.90
CA ALA A 88 -21.14 17.58 42.69
C ALA A 88 -22.41 18.39 42.96
N ASN A 89 -23.26 18.56 41.94
CA ASN A 89 -24.54 19.27 42.07
C ASN A 89 -25.52 18.53 43.00
N ILE A 90 -25.58 17.20 42.92
CA ILE A 90 -26.39 16.37 43.84
C ILE A 90 -25.89 16.58 45.28
N ALA A 91 -24.59 16.45 45.52
CA ALA A 91 -24.01 16.62 46.86
C ALA A 91 -24.29 18.03 47.43
N LEU A 92 -24.15 19.07 46.61
CA LEU A 92 -24.42 20.44 47.02
C LEU A 92 -25.89 20.65 47.38
N LEU A 93 -26.84 20.13 46.59
CA LEU A 93 -28.27 20.26 46.87
C LEU A 93 -28.68 19.45 48.11
N GLU A 94 -28.14 18.24 48.27
CA GLU A 94 -28.38 17.39 49.43
C GLU A 94 -27.85 18.04 50.73
N LEU A 95 -26.72 18.74 50.69
CA LEU A 95 -26.18 19.47 51.85
C LEU A 95 -26.91 20.78 52.15
N SER A 96 -27.24 21.56 51.12
CA SER A 96 -27.76 22.94 51.27
C SER A 96 -29.29 23.03 51.38
N SER A 97 -30.02 21.99 50.99
CA SER A 97 -31.47 22.08 50.81
C SER A 97 -32.26 20.79 51.04
N SER A 98 -31.71 19.90 51.88
CA SER A 98 -32.18 18.53 52.17
C SER A 98 -33.68 18.34 52.45
N LYS A 99 -34.42 19.37 52.89
CA LYS A 99 -35.85 19.27 53.24
C LYS A 99 -36.79 20.04 52.31
N ARG A 100 -36.28 20.75 51.31
CA ARG A 100 -37.12 21.50 50.36
C ARG A 100 -37.63 20.55 49.28
N LYS A 101 -38.95 20.43 49.14
CA LYS A 101 -39.59 19.59 48.10
C LYS A 101 -39.02 19.82 46.70
N LYS A 102 -38.84 21.09 46.30
CA LYS A 102 -38.23 21.46 45.01
C LYS A 102 -36.80 20.94 44.86
N ALA A 103 -35.98 21.03 45.91
CA ALA A 103 -34.61 20.52 45.87
C ALA A 103 -34.57 18.99 45.74
N GLN A 104 -35.50 18.29 46.40
CA GLN A 104 -35.60 16.84 46.28
C GLN A 104 -36.05 16.39 44.89
N GLU A 105 -36.96 17.14 44.25
CA GLU A 105 -37.35 16.93 42.85
C GLU A 105 -36.16 17.15 41.90
N GLU A 106 -35.37 18.20 42.12
CA GLU A 106 -34.16 18.48 41.34
C GLU A 106 -33.08 17.40 41.51
N VAL A 107 -32.84 16.94 42.74
CA VAL A 107 -31.94 15.79 43.01
C VAL A 107 -32.40 14.53 42.27
N MET A 108 -33.69 14.23 42.27
CA MET A 108 -34.22 13.09 41.49
C MET A 108 -34.03 13.28 39.98
N ALA A 109 -34.18 14.50 39.46
CA ALA A 109 -33.93 14.81 38.06
C ALA A 109 -32.45 14.63 37.69
N LEU A 110 -31.53 15.16 38.52
CA LEU A 110 -30.09 15.01 38.34
C LEU A 110 -29.64 13.55 38.38
N LYS A 111 -30.21 12.74 39.27
CA LYS A 111 -29.93 11.29 39.33
C LYS A 111 -30.33 10.59 38.03
N ARG A 112 -31.51 10.87 37.48
CA ARG A 112 -31.93 10.32 36.18
C ARG A 112 -31.03 10.77 35.03
N GLU A 113 -30.60 12.03 35.03
CA GLU A 113 -29.70 12.52 33.98
C GLU A 113 -28.32 11.89 34.08
N LYS A 114 -27.79 11.73 35.30
CA LYS A 114 -26.55 10.98 35.54
C LYS A 114 -26.66 9.54 35.03
N ASP A 115 -27.77 8.85 35.32
CA ASP A 115 -27.98 7.50 34.83
C ASP A 115 -27.92 7.46 33.30
N ARG A 116 -28.55 8.41 32.60
CA ARG A 116 -28.44 8.51 31.13
C ARG A 116 -27.00 8.68 30.66
N LEU A 117 -26.23 9.58 31.29
CA LEU A 117 -24.82 9.78 30.97
C LEU A 117 -23.98 8.51 31.22
N MET A 118 -24.25 7.77 32.29
CA MET A 118 -23.59 6.50 32.56
C MET A 118 -23.90 5.44 31.49
N HIS A 119 -25.14 5.38 31.00
CA HIS A 119 -25.49 4.50 29.89
C HIS A 119 -24.73 4.90 28.61
N GLN A 120 -24.62 6.20 28.31
CA GLN A 120 -23.85 6.69 27.17
C GLN A 120 -22.35 6.34 27.30
N LEU A 121 -21.77 6.49 28.50
CA LEU A 121 -20.37 6.13 28.76
C LEU A 121 -20.12 4.63 28.54
N LYS A 122 -21.02 3.77 29.04
CA LYS A 122 -20.94 2.31 28.82
C LYS A 122 -21.00 1.97 27.32
N GLN A 123 -21.97 2.55 26.60
CA GLN A 123 -22.09 2.33 25.15
C GLN A 123 -20.87 2.84 24.38
N GLN A 124 -20.33 4.01 24.75
CA GLN A 124 -19.12 4.55 24.13
C GLN A 124 -17.92 3.65 24.38
N THR A 125 -17.75 3.14 25.60
CA THR A 125 -16.66 2.22 25.96
C THR A 125 -16.75 0.94 25.14
N GLN A 126 -17.95 0.35 25.02
CA GLN A 126 -18.17 -0.84 24.21
C GLN A 126 -17.92 -0.59 22.72
N SER A 127 -18.38 0.55 22.19
CA SER A 127 -18.16 0.93 20.79
C SER A 127 -16.69 1.14 20.49
N ARG A 128 -15.93 1.74 21.43
CA ARG A 128 -14.48 1.91 21.31
C ARG A 128 -13.77 0.56 21.27
N MET A 129 -14.11 -0.37 22.16
CA MET A 129 -13.53 -1.71 22.16
C MET A 129 -13.77 -2.46 20.85
N LYS A 130 -14.98 -2.34 20.28
CA LYS A 130 -15.30 -2.95 18.98
C LYS A 130 -14.43 -2.37 17.86
N LEU A 131 -14.31 -1.04 17.77
CA LEU A 131 -13.48 -0.40 16.75
C LEU A 131 -11.99 -0.76 16.88
N ILE A 132 -11.47 -0.85 18.11
CA ILE A 132 -10.08 -1.29 18.32
C ILE A 132 -9.88 -2.72 17.79
N ALA A 133 -10.82 -3.63 18.06
CA ALA A 133 -10.75 -5.00 17.55
C ALA A 133 -10.75 -5.06 16.02
N ASP A 134 -11.58 -4.23 15.37
CA ASP A 134 -11.71 -4.19 13.92
C ASP A 134 -10.45 -3.61 13.22
N ASN A 135 -9.72 -2.68 13.87
CA ASN A 135 -8.51 -2.06 13.29
C ASN A 135 -7.25 -2.94 13.37
N TYR A 136 -7.14 -3.87 14.33
CA TYR A 136 -5.95 -4.73 14.46
C TYR A 136 -5.75 -5.66 13.25
N VAL A 137 -6.83 -6.06 12.56
CA VAL A 137 -6.76 -6.96 11.39
C VAL A 137 -6.11 -6.27 10.19
N GLU A 138 -6.32 -4.96 10.03
CA GLU A 138 -5.77 -4.17 8.91
C GLU A 138 -4.23 -4.04 9.00
N ASP A 139 -3.69 -3.89 10.22
CA ASP A 139 -2.24 -3.73 10.45
C ASP A 139 -1.44 -5.04 10.23
N TYR A 140 -2.06 -6.23 10.32
CA TYR A 140 -1.39 -7.50 10.02
C TYR A 140 -1.32 -7.84 8.52
N ILE A 141 -2.18 -7.23 7.69
CA ILE A 141 -2.20 -7.48 6.24
C ILE A 141 -1.19 -6.59 5.50
N HIS A 142 -0.72 -5.50 6.13
CA HIS A 142 0.17 -4.51 5.50
C HIS A 142 1.67 -4.46 5.87
N PRO A 143 2.29 -5.36 6.69
CA PRO A 143 3.74 -5.30 6.92
C PRO A 143 4.58 -5.77 5.72
N GLN A 144 3.98 -6.41 4.71
CA GLN A 144 4.70 -7.29 3.78
C GLN A 144 4.81 -6.80 2.33
N HIS A 145 4.84 -5.49 2.11
CA HIS A 145 5.43 -4.94 0.88
C HIS A 145 6.88 -4.52 1.14
N HIS A 146 7.72 -5.51 1.46
CA HIS A 146 9.16 -5.34 1.29
C HIS A 146 9.47 -5.20 -0.21
N PRO A 147 10.36 -4.28 -0.62
CA PRO A 147 10.82 -4.22 -2.00
C PRO A 147 11.64 -5.49 -2.28
N HIS A 148 11.03 -6.45 -2.94
CA HIS A 148 11.73 -7.59 -3.49
C HIS A 148 12.66 -7.12 -4.63
N HIS A 149 13.95 -7.41 -4.47
CA HIS A 149 14.97 -7.55 -5.51
C HIS A 149 15.57 -6.29 -6.17
N LEU A 150 16.63 -5.74 -5.56
CA LEU A 150 17.77 -5.32 -6.38
C LEU A 150 18.41 -6.59 -6.96
N HIS A 151 18.36 -6.73 -8.28
CA HIS A 151 19.00 -7.81 -9.02
C HIS A 151 20.51 -7.83 -8.75
N HIS A 152 20.97 -8.92 -8.13
CA HIS A 152 22.37 -9.33 -8.05
C HIS A 152 22.88 -9.63 -9.47
N MET A 153 23.73 -8.77 -10.04
CA MET A 153 24.39 -9.03 -11.31
C MET A 153 25.65 -9.89 -11.06
N HIS A 154 25.52 -11.20 -11.20
CA HIS A 154 26.67 -12.08 -11.41
C HIS A 154 27.06 -12.11 -12.90
N PRO A 155 28.34 -11.97 -13.27
CA PRO A 155 28.78 -12.28 -14.62
C PRO A 155 28.84 -13.81 -14.75
N ALA A 156 27.94 -14.38 -15.55
CA ALA A 156 27.99 -15.81 -15.87
C ALA A 156 29.11 -16.06 -16.90
N ASN A 157 30.02 -16.94 -16.49
CA ASN A 157 31.09 -17.51 -17.29
C ASN A 157 30.55 -18.17 -18.57
N LEU A 158 31.39 -18.08 -19.61
CA LEU A 158 31.27 -18.81 -20.87
C LEU A 158 31.17 -20.33 -20.66
N HIS A 159 30.70 -21.01 -21.71
CA HIS A 159 30.74 -22.44 -22.03
C HIS A 159 29.40 -23.21 -21.89
N HIS A 160 28.53 -23.09 -22.90
CA HIS A 160 27.58 -24.15 -23.23
C HIS A 160 28.14 -25.03 -24.36
N ARG A 161 28.43 -26.29 -24.01
CA ARG A 161 28.69 -27.40 -24.94
C ARG A 161 27.38 -28.19 -25.13
N SER A 162 27.14 -28.56 -26.37
CA SER A 162 25.93 -29.11 -26.98
C SER A 162 25.47 -30.48 -26.44
N LEU A 163 24.15 -30.76 -26.50
CA LEU A 163 23.52 -31.91 -27.19
C LEU A 163 21.98 -31.94 -27.03
N PRO A 164 21.20 -32.37 -28.05
CA PRO A 164 19.73 -32.39 -28.04
C PRO A 164 19.16 -33.81 -27.89
N ARG A 165 18.09 -34.00 -27.09
CA ARG A 165 17.20 -35.17 -27.21
C ARG A 165 15.89 -35.04 -26.43
N GLY A 166 14.77 -35.23 -27.13
CA GLY A 166 13.51 -35.71 -26.56
C GLY A 166 12.28 -34.90 -26.98
N ASP A 167 11.50 -35.42 -27.94
CA ASP A 167 10.20 -34.91 -28.38
C ASP A 167 9.11 -34.96 -27.29
N PRO A 168 8.05 -34.12 -27.40
CA PRO A 168 7.00 -33.98 -26.39
C PRO A 168 5.83 -34.94 -26.66
N HIS A 169 5.45 -35.75 -25.67
CA HIS A 169 4.17 -36.45 -25.70
C HIS A 169 3.06 -35.58 -25.10
N ALA A 170 2.06 -35.31 -25.92
CA ALA A 170 0.79 -34.73 -25.55
C ALA A 170 -0.01 -35.70 -24.66
N ASN A 171 -0.65 -35.17 -23.62
CA ASN A 171 -1.98 -35.61 -23.23
C ASN A 171 -2.70 -34.52 -22.44
N HIS A 172 -3.80 -34.06 -23.01
CA HIS A 172 -4.80 -33.20 -22.40
C HIS A 172 -5.58 -33.98 -21.34
N ARG A 173 -5.87 -33.34 -20.20
CA ARG A 173 -7.17 -33.49 -19.53
C ARG A 173 -7.52 -32.19 -18.77
N PRO A 174 -8.67 -31.54 -19.04
CA PRO A 174 -9.09 -30.34 -18.35
C PRO A 174 -9.77 -30.63 -16.99
N PRO A 175 -9.96 -29.58 -16.14
CA PRO A 175 -10.61 -29.68 -14.83
C PRO A 175 -12.12 -29.92 -14.98
N MET A 176 -12.70 -30.75 -14.11
CA MET A 176 -14.14 -30.89 -13.97
C MET A 176 -14.60 -30.06 -12.77
N ASP A 177 -15.36 -29.00 -13.07
CA ASP A 177 -16.30 -28.36 -12.15
C ASP A 177 -17.62 -29.16 -12.13
N GLN A 178 -18.20 -29.30 -10.93
CA GLN A 178 -19.59 -29.63 -10.56
C GLN A 178 -19.54 -29.78 -9.03
N ASP A 179 -19.84 -28.76 -8.22
CA ASP A 179 -21.17 -28.20 -7.93
C ASP A 179 -22.30 -29.24 -7.86
N ASP A 180 -23.05 -29.17 -6.76
CA ASP A 180 -24.24 -29.93 -6.36
C ASP A 180 -23.99 -30.98 -5.26
N GLU A 181 -24.21 -30.61 -4.00
CA GLU A 181 -25.35 -31.16 -3.24
C GLU A 181 -25.56 -30.45 -1.89
N GLU A 182 -26.82 -30.04 -1.70
CA GLU A 182 -27.38 -29.33 -0.56
C GLU A 182 -27.33 -30.19 0.71
N GLY A 183 -26.49 -29.78 1.65
CA GLY A 183 -26.42 -30.35 3.00
C GLY A 183 -27.58 -29.89 3.87
N ILE A 184 -28.62 -30.70 3.88
CA ILE A 184 -29.70 -30.81 4.87
C ILE A 184 -29.17 -30.57 6.30
N TRP A 185 -29.67 -29.54 6.97
CA TRP A 185 -29.71 -29.47 8.43
C TRP A 185 -31.09 -28.97 8.87
N ALA A 186 -31.86 -29.92 9.42
CA ALA A 186 -33.04 -29.68 10.26
C ALA A 186 -32.61 -29.64 11.73
#